data_AF-A0A268QYI0-F1
#
_entry.id   AF-A0A268QYI0-F1
#
_cell.length_a   1.000
_cell.length_b   1.000
_cell.length_c   1.000
_cell.angle_alpha   90.00
_cell.angle_beta   90.00
_cell.angle_gamma   90.00
#
_symmetry.space_group_name_H-M   'P 1'
#
loop_
_entity.id
_entity.type
_entity.pdbx_description
1 polymer ?
#
loop_
_entity_poly.entity_id
_entity_poly.type
_entity_poly.pdbx_seq_one_letter_code
_entity_poly.pdbx_strand_id
1 'polypeptide(L)' 'ILVRRANDGEVIVTLDDAKRELTSEHLLITNGTEPIALAGVMGGANSEVQPDTKNVIIESAYFKGATVRKASKDHGLR' A
#
# COMPACT_ATOMS: atom_id res chain seq x y z
N ILE A 1 13.12 -0.88 -0.31
CA ILE A 1 11.81 -1.30 0.24
C ILE A 1 11.88 -1.20 1.75
N LEU A 2 11.02 -0.38 2.36
CA LEU A 2 10.87 -0.25 3.81
C LEU A 2 9.39 -0.47 4.16
N VAL A 3 9.13 -1.42 5.04
CA VAL A 3 7.79 -1.65 5.59
C VAL A 3 7.67 -0.89 6.90
N ARG A 4 6.65 -0.02 7.01
CA ARG A 4 6.40 0.77 8.21
C ARG A 4 4.91 1.02 8.40
N ARG A 5 4.53 1.54 9.56
CA ARG A 5 3.20 2.10 9.78
C ARG A 5 3.07 3.42 9.04
N ALA A 6 1.85 3.75 8.64
CA ALA A 6 1.53 5.08 8.14
C ALA A 6 1.68 6.12 9.25
N ASN A 7 1.87 7.38 8.87
CA ASN A 7 1.60 8.50 9.74
C ASN A 7 0.09 8.81 9.70
N ASP A 8 -0.46 9.35 10.78
CA ASP A 8 -1.86 9.80 10.78
C ASP A 8 -2.05 10.92 9.76
N GLY A 9 -3.06 10.78 8.90
CA GLY A 9 -3.34 11.71 7.79
C GLY A 9 -2.43 11.52 6.57
N GLU A 10 -1.54 10.51 6.56
CA GLU A 10 -0.74 10.19 5.39
C GLU A 10 -1.64 9.72 4.24
N VAL A 11 -1.32 10.09 3.00
CA VAL A 11 -2.17 9.78 1.84
C VAL A 11 -1.43 8.90 0.85
N ILE A 12 -2.14 7.92 0.30
CA ILE A 12 -1.70 7.13 -0.86
C ILE A 12 -2.77 7.18 -1.96
N VAL A 13 -2.34 7.17 -3.22
CA VAL A 13 -3.20 6.90 -4.38
C VAL A 13 -3.03 5.43 -4.76
N THR A 14 -4.11 4.66 -4.67
CA THR A 14 -4.09 3.23 -5.01
C THR A 14 -4.34 2.97 -6.50
N LEU A 15 -4.16 1.73 -6.95
CA LEU A 15 -4.32 1.30 -8.36
C LEU A 15 -5.71 1.58 -8.98
N ASP A 16 -6.71 1.85 -8.16
CA ASP A 16 -8.06 2.26 -8.57
C ASP A 16 -8.24 3.78 -8.63
N ASP A 17 -7.12 4.54 -8.67
CA ASP A 17 -7.04 6.01 -8.67
C ASP A 17 -7.68 6.69 -7.44
N ALA A 18 -8.05 5.91 -6.41
CA ALA A 18 -8.63 6.45 -5.19
C ALA A 18 -7.54 7.03 -4.27
N LYS A 19 -7.77 8.26 -3.78
CA LYS A 19 -7.01 8.84 -2.67
C LYS A 19 -7.48 8.25 -1.35
N ARG A 20 -6.57 7.68 -0.57
CA ARG A 20 -6.85 7.05 0.72
C ARG A 20 -6.05 7.75 1.80
N GLU A 21 -6.76 8.36 2.75
CA GLU A 21 -6.17 8.92 3.97
C GLU A 21 -6.00 7.81 5.00
N LEU A 22 -4.79 7.73 5.56
CA LEU A 22 -4.33 6.62 6.38
C LEU A 22 -4.22 7.02 7.85
N THR A 23 -4.20 6.00 8.69
CA THR A 23 -3.91 6.12 10.12
C THR A 23 -2.71 5.25 10.45
N SER A 24 -2.07 5.50 11.59
CA SER A 24 -0.96 4.71 12.15
C SER A 24 -1.27 3.22 12.37
N GLU A 25 -2.54 2.83 12.23
CA GLU A 25 -3.00 1.45 12.24
C GLU A 25 -2.77 0.72 10.91
N HIS A 26 -2.59 1.46 9.81
CA HIS A 26 -2.35 0.93 8.48
C HIS A 26 -0.87 0.66 8.25
N LEU A 27 -0.57 -0.46 7.59
CA LEU A 27 0.79 -0.88 7.26
C LEU A 27 1.07 -0.55 5.80
N LEU A 28 2.23 0.05 5.54
CA LEU A 28 2.65 0.51 4.22
C LEU A 28 3.94 -0.16 3.79
N ILE A 29 4.06 -0.33 2.49
CA ILE A 29 5.30 -0.63 1.80
C ILE A 29 5.75 0.66 1.15
N THR A 30 7.00 1.03 1.35
CA THR A 30 7.56 2.30 0.89
C THR A 30 8.88 2.08 0.14
N ASN A 31 9.25 3.06 -0.69
CA ASN A 31 10.59 3.12 -1.27
C ASN A 31 11.64 3.68 -0.28
N GLY A 32 11.26 3.96 0.97
CA GLY A 32 12.08 4.62 1.99
C GLY A 32 11.58 6.03 2.31
N THR A 33 10.85 6.66 1.39
CA THR A 33 10.24 7.99 1.58
C THR A 33 8.73 7.92 1.37
N GLU A 34 8.30 7.52 0.18
CA GLU A 34 6.92 7.54 -0.27
C GLU A 34 6.26 6.15 -0.19
N PRO A 35 4.97 6.09 0.15
CA PRO A 35 4.21 4.85 0.07
C PRO A 35 4.05 4.39 -1.38
N ILE A 36 4.26 3.10 -1.59
CA ILE A 36 4.07 2.41 -2.88
C ILE A 36 2.99 1.33 -2.82
N ALA A 37 2.56 0.91 -1.62
CA ALA A 37 1.42 0.02 -1.45
C ALA A 37 0.84 0.10 -0.04
N LEU A 38 -0.47 -0.16 0.06
CA LEU A 38 -1.12 -0.53 1.30
C LEU A 38 -0.89 -2.03 1.53
N ALA A 39 -0.06 -2.36 2.51
CA ALA A 39 0.56 -3.68 2.65
C ALA A 39 -0.47 -4.81 2.75
N GLY A 40 -0.43 -5.73 1.78
CA GLY A 40 -1.34 -6.87 1.70
C GLY A 40 -2.78 -6.53 1.32
N VAL A 41 -3.08 -5.29 0.94
CA VAL A 41 -4.43 -4.85 0.52
C VAL A 41 -4.45 -4.44 -0.94
N MET A 42 -3.67 -3.42 -1.33
CA MET A 42 -3.67 -2.88 -2.69
C MET A 42 -2.36 -2.13 -2.98
N GLY A 43 -1.87 -2.26 -4.22
CA GLY A 43 -0.74 -1.47 -4.70
C GLY A 43 -1.05 0.02 -4.82
N GLY A 44 -0.01 0.84 -4.86
CA GLY A 44 -0.07 2.25 -5.20
C GLY A 44 0.04 2.46 -6.71
N ALA A 45 -0.64 3.48 -7.23
CA ALA A 45 -0.58 3.84 -8.65
C ALA A 45 0.84 4.25 -9.09
N ASN A 46 1.64 4.79 -8.19
CA ASN A 46 3.03 5.21 -8.45
C ASN A 46 4.02 4.06 -8.67
N SER A 47 3.64 2.81 -8.38
CA SER A 47 4.49 1.63 -8.58
C SER A 47 3.79 0.53 -9.39
N GLU A 48 2.72 0.87 -10.11
CA GLU A 48 2.03 -0.06 -10.99
C GLU A 48 2.93 -0.50 -12.15
N VAL A 49 2.78 -1.77 -12.56
CA VAL A 49 3.41 -2.27 -13.79
C VAL A 49 2.66 -1.71 -14.99
N GLN A 50 3.37 -0.97 -15.84
CA GLN A 50 2.84 -0.37 -17.07
C GLN A 50 3.31 -1.13 -18.33
N PRO A 51 2.68 -0.93 -19.51
CA PRO A 51 3.04 -1.65 -20.75
C PRO A 51 4.50 -1.51 -21.18
N ASP A 52 5.18 -0.43 -20.79
CA ASP A 52 6.58 -0.15 -21.09
C ASP A 52 7.55 -0.58 -19.98
N THR A 53 7.05 -1.11 -18.86
CA THR A 53 7.88 -1.55 -17.73
C THR A 53 8.86 -2.64 -18.15
N LYS A 54 10.15 -2.42 -17.87
CA LYS A 54 11.24 -3.36 -18.24
C LYS A 54 11.83 -4.11 -17.06
N ASN A 55 11.78 -3.52 -15.87
CA ASN A 55 12.36 -4.08 -14.66
C ASN A 55 11.25 -4.25 -13.62
N VAL A 56 11.20 -5.41 -12.99
CA VAL A 56 10.16 -5.77 -12.03
C VAL A 56 10.80 -6.24 -10.73
N ILE A 57 10.19 -5.85 -9.62
CA ILE A 57 10.45 -6.42 -8.29
C ILE A 57 9.26 -7.29 -7.92
N ILE A 58 9.52 -8.53 -7.53
CA ILE A 58 8.48 -9.45 -7.06
C ILE A 58 8.39 -9.33 -5.54
N GLU A 59 7.22 -8.92 -5.05
CA GLU A 59 6.92 -8.92 -3.63
C GLU A 59 6.23 -10.24 -3.24
N SER A 60 6.76 -10.91 -2.22
CA SER A 60 6.12 -12.04 -1.55
C SER A 60 6.31 -11.88 -0.05
N ALA A 61 5.23 -11.54 0.65
CA ALA A 61 5.25 -11.18 2.06
C ALA A 61 4.09 -11.82 2.81
N TYR A 62 4.30 -12.07 4.11
CA TYR A 62 3.27 -12.57 5.02
C TYR A 62 3.00 -11.52 6.10
N PHE A 63 1.85 -10.85 6.00
CA PHE A 63 1.40 -9.85 6.97
C PHE A 63 0.41 -10.44 7.97
N LYS A 64 0.36 -9.86 9.17
CA LYS A 64 -0.63 -10.23 10.19
C LYS A 64 -2.05 -9.99 9.66
N GLY A 65 -2.86 -11.06 9.57
CA GLY A 65 -4.19 -11.00 8.94
C GLY A 65 -5.15 -9.98 9.56
N ALA A 66 -5.05 -9.73 10.87
CA ALA A 66 -5.86 -8.70 11.54
C ALA A 66 -5.54 -7.28 11.01
N THR A 67 -4.26 -6.99 10.74
CA THR A 67 -3.80 -5.71 10.19
C THR A 67 -4.35 -5.50 8.78
N VAL A 68 -4.20 -6.51 7.92
CA VAL A 68 -4.70 -6.49 6.53
C VAL A 68 -6.22 -6.33 6.50
N ARG A 69 -6.94 -7.10 7.33
CA ARG A 69 -8.41 -7.04 7.41
C ARG A 69 -8.91 -5.66 7.83
N LYS A 70 -8.25 -5.03 8.82
CA LYS A 70 -8.63 -3.70 9.29
C LYS A 70 -8.48 -2.67 8.17
N ALA A 71 -7.31 -2.61 7.54
CA ALA A 71 -7.03 -1.69 6.45
C ALA A 71 -7.99 -1.88 5.26
N SER A 72 -8.25 -3.13 4.87
CA SER A 72 -9.21 -3.45 3.80
C SER A 72 -10.64 -2.98 4.13
N LYS A 73 -11.09 -3.16 5.38
CA LYS A 73 -12.41 -2.69 5.85
C LYS A 73 -12.51 -1.17 5.90
N ASP A 74 -11.51 -0.49 6.46
CA ASP A 74 -11.51 0.97 6.62
C ASP A 74 -11.59 1.69 5.26
N HIS A 75 -11.13 1.03 4.20
CA HIS A 75 -11.05 1.56 2.84
C HIS A 75 -12.09 0.97 1.86
N GLY A 76 -13.00 0.12 2.33
CA GLY A 76 -14.06 -0.47 1.51
C GLY A 76 -13.54 -1.35 0.38
N LEU A 77 -12.39 -2.00 0.56
CA LEU A 77 -11.71 -2.83 -0.45
C LEU A 77 -12.03 -4.32 -0.30
N ARG A 78 -13.08 -4.66 0.46
CA ARG A 78 -13.63 -6.01 0.64
C ARG A 78 -15.03 -5.97 1.24
#